data_AF-A0A2V7YLG4-F1
#
_entry.id   AF-A0A2V7YLG4-F1
#
_cell.length_a   1.000
_cell.length_b   1.000
_cell.length_c   1.000
_cell.angle_alpha   90.00
_cell.angle_beta   90.00
_cell.angle_gamma   90.00
#
_symmetry.space_group_name_H-M   'P 1'
#
loop_
_entity.id
_entity.type
_entity.pdbx_description
1 polymer ?
#
loop_
_entity_poly.entity_id
_entity_poly.type
_entity_poly.pdbx_seq_one_letter_code
_entity_poly.pdbx_strand_id
1 'polypeptide(L)'
;MRSGRISAGLALGVGGQATCTTAEAWLGRSLEPDSSPGAMVPRYLAAFGPATVRDVQVWSGLTRLGEMAERLRPRACAPSATRTAMSCWTARCAPARPQHPAGPRFLPAHDNVLLAHTDRNDVQLTLPE
;
A
#
# COMPACT_ATOMS: atom_id res chain seq x y z
N MET A 1 -7.33 -47.45 1.04
CA MET A 1 -6.76 -47.47 -0.31
C MET A 1 -6.34 -46.06 -0.68
N ARG A 2 -5.02 -45.82 -0.83
CA ARG A 2 -4.46 -44.56 -1.32
C ARG A 2 -4.44 -44.63 -2.84
N SER A 3 -5.08 -43.68 -3.52
CA SER A 3 -4.88 -43.46 -4.96
C SER A 3 -4.51 -42.01 -5.15
N GLY A 4 -3.21 -41.77 -5.29
CA GLY A 4 -2.65 -40.49 -5.67
C GLY A 4 -2.37 -40.49 -7.16
N ARG A 5 -2.76 -39.41 -7.84
CA ARG A 5 -2.07 -38.84 -9.01
C ARG A 5 -2.41 -37.36 -9.04
N ILE A 6 -1.43 -36.51 -8.69
CA ILE A 6 -1.44 -35.10 -9.09
C ILE A 6 -0.45 -35.01 -10.24
N SER A 7 -0.95 -34.99 -11.47
CA SER A 7 -0.14 -34.67 -12.63
C SER A 7 0.13 -33.18 -12.62
N ALA A 8 1.35 -32.79 -12.24
CA ALA A 8 1.82 -31.41 -12.27
C ALA A 8 2.24 -31.04 -13.69
N GLY A 9 1.30 -30.54 -14.48
CA GLY A 9 1.60 -29.64 -15.59
C GLY A 9 1.45 -28.21 -15.07
N LEU A 10 2.49 -27.39 -15.23
CA LEU A 10 2.44 -25.95 -14.93
C LEU A 10 1.46 -25.28 -15.91
N ALA A 11 0.18 -25.28 -15.56
CA ALA A 11 -0.86 -24.50 -16.22
C ALA A 11 -1.15 -23.27 -15.34
N LEU A 12 -0.83 -22.08 -15.84
CA LEU A 12 -1.36 -20.83 -15.30
C LEU A 12 -2.88 -20.85 -15.47
N GLY A 13 -3.61 -20.85 -14.35
CA GLY A 13 -5.03 -20.54 -14.28
C GLY A 13 -5.98 -21.63 -14.84
N VAL A 14 -5.99 -22.82 -14.24
CA VAL A 14 -7.11 -23.75 -14.47
C VAL A 14 -8.30 -23.25 -13.64
N GLY A 15 -9.39 -22.88 -14.33
CA GLY A 15 -10.62 -22.39 -13.71
C GLY A 15 -11.10 -23.32 -12.60
N GLY A 16 -11.07 -22.82 -11.37
CA GLY A 16 -11.67 -23.42 -10.19
C GLY A 16 -12.60 -22.41 -9.54
N GLN A 17 -13.71 -22.88 -8.97
CA GLN A 17 -14.60 -22.00 -8.21
C GLN A 17 -13.85 -21.45 -7.00
N ALA A 18 -13.94 -20.14 -6.77
CA ALA A 18 -13.42 -19.53 -5.56
C ALA A 18 -14.18 -20.10 -4.35
N THR A 19 -13.44 -20.73 -3.43
CA THR A 19 -13.99 -21.21 -2.16
C THR A 19 -13.80 -20.14 -1.10
N CYS A 20 -14.90 -19.74 -0.45
CA CYS A 20 -14.87 -18.73 0.61
C CYS A 20 -14.90 -19.38 2.00
N THR A 21 -14.22 -18.77 2.96
CA THR A 21 -14.29 -19.10 4.39
C THR A 21 -14.21 -17.80 5.20
N THR A 22 -14.48 -17.85 6.51
CA THR A 22 -14.29 -16.67 7.37
C THR A 22 -12.81 -16.39 7.59
N ALA A 23 -12.45 -15.12 7.80
CA ALA A 23 -11.08 -14.74 8.11
C ALA A 23 -10.58 -15.44 9.39
N GLU A 24 -11.43 -15.57 10.41
CA GLU A 24 -11.07 -16.24 11.67
C GLU A 24 -10.82 -17.73 11.49
N ALA A 25 -11.66 -18.42 10.71
CA ALA A 25 -11.46 -19.84 10.40
C ALA A 25 -10.18 -20.05 9.58
N TRP A 26 -9.84 -19.12 8.67
CA TRP A 26 -8.61 -19.18 7.89
C TRP A 26 -7.36 -18.88 8.73
N LEU A 27 -7.42 -17.86 9.59
CA LEU A 27 -6.31 -17.43 10.44
C LEU A 27 -6.10 -18.28 11.70
N GLY A 28 -7.11 -19.07 12.10
CA GLY A 28 -7.08 -19.86 13.34
C GLY A 28 -7.12 -19.01 14.62
N ARG A 29 -7.53 -17.74 14.53
CA ARG A 29 -7.61 -16.79 15.64
C ARG A 29 -8.76 -15.82 15.42
N SER A 30 -9.26 -15.26 16.52
CA SER A 30 -10.25 -14.17 16.42
C SER A 30 -9.60 -12.90 15.88
N LEU A 31 -10.41 -12.11 15.17
CA LEU A 31 -9.99 -10.78 14.70
C LEU A 31 -9.92 -9.79 15.87
N GLU A 32 -9.07 -8.78 15.72
CA GLU A 32 -9.06 -7.66 16.66
C GLU A 32 -10.41 -6.93 16.58
N PRO A 33 -11.09 -6.69 17.73
CA PRO A 33 -12.40 -6.03 17.74
C PRO A 33 -12.30 -4.54 17.37
N ASP A 34 -11.12 -3.93 17.53
CA ASP A 34 -10.83 -2.57 17.08
C ASP A 34 -10.29 -2.58 15.65
N SER A 35 -11.10 -2.10 14.71
CA SER A 35 -10.74 -1.94 13.31
C SER A 35 -10.24 -0.52 12.97
N SER A 36 -9.76 0.23 13.96
CA SER A 36 -9.29 1.61 13.77
C SER A 36 -8.15 1.70 12.73
N PRO A 37 -8.25 2.60 11.74
CA PRO A 37 -7.21 2.79 10.73
C PRO A 37 -5.96 3.52 11.29
N GLY A 38 -5.93 3.84 12.59
CA GLY A 38 -4.88 4.66 13.20
C GLY A 38 -3.47 4.09 12.99
N ALA A 39 -3.31 2.77 12.98
CA ALA A 39 -2.01 2.13 12.73
C ALA A 39 -1.72 1.88 11.24
N MET A 40 -2.70 2.08 10.35
CA MET A 40 -2.55 1.91 8.90
C MET A 40 -1.89 3.13 8.26
N VAL A 41 -2.27 4.35 8.68
CA VAL A 41 -1.69 5.60 8.13
C VAL A 41 -0.16 5.67 8.30
N PRO A 42 0.43 5.41 9.49
CA PRO A 42 1.89 5.44 9.65
C PRO A 42 2.60 4.36 8.83
N ARG A 43 2.00 3.18 8.67
CA ARG A 43 2.56 2.10 7.84
C ARG A 43 2.58 2.49 6.37
N TYR A 44 1.48 3.08 5.89
CA TYR A 44 1.41 3.61 4.53
C TYR A 44 2.48 4.68 4.30
N LEU A 45 2.64 5.64 5.21
CA LEU A 45 3.65 6.69 5.10
C LEU A 45 5.09 6.15 5.17
N ALA A 46 5.34 5.07 5.90
CA ALA A 46 6.65 4.42 5.94
C ALA A 46 6.98 3.69 4.63
N ALA A 47 5.97 3.17 3.93
CA ALA A 47 6.15 2.43 2.67
C ALA A 47 6.14 3.32 1.43
N PHE A 48 5.27 4.33 1.40
CA PHE A 48 4.96 5.12 0.20
C PHE A 48 5.15 6.63 0.42
N GLY A 49 5.49 7.07 1.64
CA GLY A 49 5.70 8.49 1.90
C GLY A 49 6.88 9.07 1.11
N PRO A 50 6.89 10.40 0.87
CA PRO A 50 5.97 11.38 1.43
C PRO A 50 4.62 11.49 0.69
N ALA A 51 3.50 11.40 1.43
CA ALA A 51 2.15 11.31 0.89
C ALA A 51 1.15 12.29 1.56
N THR A 52 0.01 12.57 0.92
CA THR A 52 -1.08 13.42 1.47
C THR A 52 -2.17 12.52 2.07
N VAL A 53 -3.08 13.09 2.88
CA VAL A 53 -4.29 12.36 3.33
C VAL A 53 -5.07 11.81 2.14
N ARG A 54 -5.18 12.58 1.06
CA ARG A 54 -5.90 12.16 -0.15
C ARG A 54 -5.27 10.91 -0.77
N ASP A 55 -3.94 10.84 -0.81
CA ASP A 55 -3.22 9.66 -1.32
C ASP A 55 -3.56 8.40 -0.49
N VAL A 56 -3.59 8.52 0.84
CA VAL A 56 -4.02 7.42 1.73
C VAL A 56 -5.45 6.99 1.43
N GLN A 57 -6.37 7.94 1.25
CA GLN A 57 -7.78 7.65 1.00
C GLN A 57 -7.99 6.94 -0.34
N VAL A 58 -7.29 7.37 -1.39
CA VAL A 58 -7.34 6.73 -2.72
C VAL A 58 -6.78 5.32 -2.65
N TRP A 59 -5.64 5.13 -1.97
CA TRP A 59 -5.02 3.81 -1.82
C TRP A 59 -5.87 2.85 -0.98
N SER A 60 -6.41 3.30 0.14
CA SER A 60 -7.12 2.42 1.08
C SER A 60 -8.62 2.29 0.80
N GLY A 61 -9.18 3.15 -0.06
CA GLY A 61 -10.62 3.29 -0.26
C GLY A 61 -11.40 3.83 0.96
N LEU A 62 -10.70 4.28 2.01
CA LEU A 62 -11.36 4.79 3.22
C LEU A 62 -11.63 6.29 3.10
N THR A 63 -12.79 6.72 3.58
CA THR A 63 -13.16 8.13 3.63
C THR A 63 -12.93 8.70 5.03
N ARG A 64 -13.04 10.02 5.17
CA ARG A 64 -12.99 10.73 6.47
C ARG A 64 -11.71 10.48 7.29
N LEU A 65 -10.58 10.24 6.62
CA LEU A 65 -9.28 10.04 7.29
C LEU A 65 -8.67 11.35 7.82
N GLY A 66 -9.20 12.52 7.46
CA GLY A 66 -8.66 13.83 7.85
C GLY A 66 -8.53 14.01 9.37
N GLU A 67 -9.56 13.68 10.14
CA GLU A 67 -9.50 13.80 11.61
C GLU A 67 -8.47 12.85 12.24
N MET A 68 -8.37 11.63 11.71
CA MET A 68 -7.39 10.64 12.18
C MET A 68 -5.97 11.12 11.87
N ALA A 69 -5.78 11.61 10.65
CA ALA A 69 -4.54 12.19 10.19
C ALA A 69 -4.07 13.36 11.07
N GLU A 70 -4.96 14.30 11.42
CA GLU A 70 -4.64 15.40 12.33
C GLU A 70 -4.29 14.91 13.75
N ARG A 71 -4.99 13.89 14.27
CA ARG A 71 -4.64 13.27 15.56
C ARG A 71 -3.26 12.61 15.54
N LEU A 72 -2.87 11.99 14.43
CA LEU A 72 -1.58 11.32 14.26
C LEU A 72 -0.44 12.29 13.93
N ARG A 73 -0.76 13.47 13.39
CA ARG A 73 0.18 14.50 12.96
C ARG A 73 1.29 14.80 13.99
N PRO A 74 0.99 15.06 15.28
CA PRO A 74 2.03 15.33 16.28
C PRO A 74 2.82 14.10 16.72
N ARG A 75 2.36 12.86 16.43
CA ARG A 75 3.02 11.61 16.90
C ARG A 75 3.74 10.78 15.84
N ALA A 76 3.25 10.74 14.60
CA ALA A 76 3.79 9.85 13.56
C ALA A 76 4.31 10.56 12.29
N CYS A 77 3.98 11.83 12.08
CA CYS A 77 4.21 12.53 10.81
C CYS A 77 5.15 13.73 10.95
N ALA A 78 6.08 13.89 10.01
CA ALA A 78 6.83 15.12 9.81
C ALA A 78 6.40 15.81 8.49
N PRO A 79 6.45 17.15 8.39
CA PRO A 79 6.31 17.84 7.11
C PRO A 79 7.31 17.27 6.10
N SER A 80 6.86 17.02 4.87
CA SER A 80 7.76 16.59 3.80
C SER A 80 8.67 17.75 3.39
N ALA A 81 9.98 17.55 3.42
CA ALA A 81 10.96 18.48 2.86
C ALA A 81 11.13 18.32 1.33
N THR A 82 10.43 17.36 0.74
CA THR A 82 10.79 16.78 -0.55
C THR A 82 9.69 16.91 -1.59
N ARG A 83 8.43 17.06 -1.16
CA ARG A 83 7.29 17.25 -2.04
C ARG A 83 6.67 18.61 -1.77
N THR A 84 6.52 19.41 -2.83
CA THR A 84 6.17 20.84 -2.78
C THR A 84 4.77 21.10 -2.23
N ALA A 85 3.86 20.11 -2.22
CA ALA A 85 2.53 20.28 -1.66
C ALA A 85 2.58 20.40 -0.13
N MET A 86 2.11 21.53 0.40
CA MET A 86 2.13 21.88 1.83
C MET A 86 1.46 20.86 2.76
N SER A 87 0.63 19.96 2.25
CA SER A 87 -0.09 18.92 3.01
C SER A 87 0.61 17.55 3.02
N CYS A 88 1.84 17.45 2.50
CA CYS A 88 2.57 16.19 2.41
C CYS A 88 3.27 15.85 3.72
N TRP A 89 3.16 14.59 4.12
CA TRP A 89 3.82 14.08 5.31
C TRP A 89 4.69 12.88 4.99
N THR A 90 5.71 12.69 5.82
CA THR A 90 6.51 11.46 5.86
C THR A 90 6.43 10.85 7.26
N ALA A 91 6.62 9.53 7.34
CA ALA A 91 6.76 8.87 8.64
C ALA A 91 8.02 9.38 9.34
N ARG A 92 7.96 9.62 10.66
CA ARG A 92 9.16 10.09 11.41
C ARG A 92 10.37 9.16 11.30
N CYS A 93 10.12 7.86 11.18
CA CYS A 93 11.16 6.85 11.02
C CYS A 93 11.40 6.48 9.55
N ALA A 94 10.96 7.30 8.60
CA ALA A 94 11.22 7.05 7.19
C ALA A 94 12.72 7.10 6.90
N PRO A 95 13.24 6.20 6.06
CA PRO A 95 14.62 6.25 5.63
C PRO A 95 14.90 7.57 4.88
N ALA A 96 16.13 8.08 5.02
CA ALA A 96 16.55 9.27 4.28
C ALA A 96 16.45 9.02 2.77
N ARG A 97 16.02 10.05 2.02
CA ARG A 97 15.97 9.97 0.56
C ARG A 97 17.40 9.82 0.01
N PRO A 98 17.65 8.91 -0.95
CA PRO A 98 18.93 8.85 -1.64
C PRO A 98 19.22 10.17 -2.37
N GLN A 99 20.48 10.61 -2.34
CA GLN A 99 20.92 11.86 -2.96
C GLN A 99 20.75 11.86 -4.48
N HIS A 100 20.75 10.67 -5.09
CA HIS A 100 20.55 10.48 -6.53
C HIS A 100 19.21 9.78 -6.79
N PRO A 101 18.46 10.20 -7.83
CA PRO A 101 17.26 9.49 -8.24
C PRO A 101 17.61 8.04 -8.61
N ALA A 102 16.72 7.11 -8.25
CA ALA A 102 16.87 5.73 -8.67
C ALA A 102 16.81 5.64 -10.20
N GLY A 103 17.64 4.76 -10.78
CA GLY A 103 17.56 4.48 -12.21
C GLY A 103 16.21 3.85 -12.62
N PRO A 104 15.89 3.82 -13.93
CA PRO A 104 14.64 3.24 -14.43
C PRO A 104 14.45 1.77 -14.01
N ARG A 105 13.19 1.38 -13.76
CA ARG A 105 12.80 0.00 -13.40
C ARG A 105 11.57 -0.42 -14.18
N PHE A 106 11.56 -1.66 -14.66
CA PHE A 106 10.35 -2.28 -15.19
C PHE A 106 9.46 -2.74 -14.02
N LEU A 107 8.26 -2.20 -13.95
CA LEU A 107 7.27 -2.53 -12.94
C LEU A 107 6.06 -3.21 -13.58
N PRO A 108 5.49 -4.25 -12.95
CA PRO A 108 4.20 -4.80 -13.38
C PRO A 108 3.09 -3.74 -13.35
N ALA A 109 2.08 -3.91 -14.20
CA ALA A 109 0.96 -2.96 -14.29
C ALA A 109 0.20 -2.74 -12.96
N HIS A 110 0.26 -3.72 -12.05
CA HIS A 110 -0.41 -3.68 -10.74
C HIS A 110 0.57 -3.57 -9.57
N ASP A 111 1.78 -3.05 -9.83
CA ASP A 111 2.71 -2.76 -8.74
C ASP A 111 2.18 -1.61 -7.88
N ASN A 112 2.25 -1.77 -6.56
CA ASN A 112 1.77 -0.76 -5.62
C ASN A 112 2.54 0.56 -5.72
N VAL A 113 3.79 0.56 -6.22
CA VAL A 113 4.52 1.80 -6.50
C VAL A 113 3.73 2.70 -7.47
N LEU A 114 3.01 2.11 -8.43
CA LEU A 114 2.18 2.83 -9.41
C LEU A 114 0.77 3.16 -8.86
N LEU A 115 0.29 2.43 -7.86
CA LEU A 115 -1.10 2.54 -7.38
C LEU A 115 -1.24 3.28 -6.05
N ALA A 116 -0.16 3.45 -5.29
CA ALA A 116 -0.21 3.98 -3.93
C ALA A 116 -0.45 5.49 -3.85
N HIS A 117 -0.31 6.24 -4.94
CA HIS A 117 -0.50 7.70 -4.97
C HIS A 117 -1.63 8.12 -5.91
N THR A 118 -2.27 9.25 -5.59
CA THR A 118 -3.29 9.84 -6.45
C THR A 118 -2.68 10.42 -7.71
N ASP A 119 -1.58 11.16 -7.54
CA ASP A 119 -0.74 11.64 -8.63
C ASP A 119 0.42 10.66 -8.82
N ARG A 120 0.57 10.15 -10.04
CA ARG A 120 1.53 9.10 -10.40
C ARG A 120 2.65 9.64 -11.29
N ASN A 121 2.63 10.93 -11.61
CA ASN A 121 3.65 11.56 -12.45
C ASN A 121 5.05 11.48 -11.81
N ASP A 122 5.12 11.38 -10.48
CA ASP A 122 6.37 11.24 -9.74
C ASP A 122 7.06 9.87 -9.92
N VAL A 123 6.32 8.84 -10.37
CA VAL A 123 6.82 7.45 -10.47
C VAL A 123 6.82 6.89 -11.89
N GLN A 124 6.04 7.47 -12.80
CA GLN A 124 5.90 6.98 -14.17
C GLN A 124 6.63 7.88 -15.16
N LEU A 125 7.60 7.30 -15.88
CA LEU A 125 8.11 7.89 -17.12
C LEU A 125 7.23 7.38 -18.26
N THR A 126 6.38 8.26 -18.80
CA THR A 126 5.65 7.96 -20.03
C THR A 126 6.62 8.14 -21.20
N LEU A 127 6.93 7.06 -21.91
CA LEU A 127 7.65 7.17 -23.19
C LEU A 127 6.70 7.84 -24.20
N PRO A 128 7.18 8.79 -25.03
CA PRO A 128 6.36 9.35 -26.10
C PRO A 128 5.96 8.24 -27.08
N GLU A 129 4.79 8.40 -27.70
CA GLU A 129 4.28 7.48 -28.74
C GLU A 129 5.19 7.43 -29.98
#